data_AF-A0A1D2NH06-F1
#
_entry.id   AF-A0A1D2NH06-F1
#
_cell.length_a   1.000
_cell.length_b   1.000
_cell.length_c   1.000
_cell.angle_alpha   90.00
_cell.angle_beta   90.00
_cell.angle_gamma   90.00
#
_symmetry.space_group_name_H-M   'P 1'
#
loop_
_entity.id
_entity.type
_entity.pdbx_description
1 polymer ?
#
loop_
_entity_poly.entity_id
_entity_poly.type
_entity_poly.pdbx_seq_one_letter_code
_entity_poly.pdbx_strand_id
1 'polypeptide(L)'
;ARVRDDDEREGVVYPRGVFPSARATLRSDLADLLDFKWNSDVNLILPPAIFPAHKAILMQRSKYFRNLLNNTLNTVNVNVEDANVDIPTFSGLLRYLYTEEIPSNVVTSSQHDQHAHEHVVGTITRPSKPLESDLRDLLQTGKYSDIVLVLGDEQLPVHKPILAARSPFFRSLLQRRSNSKKIVLDDTVIPKRYARVILHCMYTDKVDLSLIEACRSGLSEVESLTFTGKVNPSGFEEAMELYQIGRFLEFDHLCVCSEDIIVEQLNHDSLPQILRWSSQSHGSAWVKRQALMYVQEEYLSLISTPSFLELDKTTLHEVVQSDFLQASEIEVLNSIIKWGEHQLIKRVEDREPNLVASTRDSVFRNNGGKAKRRNQARDHAFASDLHLNDGELRDIVFELIRTVRTDHIPLSNESLVNAVRRGLVSIPPTHMITEEKVNPWVNNLQCPNYIRPRLYTPYYEEAKSALRSRAGQQAQSNSTSVLTRTRSSHPPT
;
A
#
# COMPACT_ATOMS: atom_id res chain seq x y z
N ALA A 1 -45.21 -3.68 -29.26
CA ALA A 1 -45.25 -4.72 -28.22
C ALA A 1 -43.80 -5.10 -27.93
N ARG A 2 -43.10 -4.48 -26.97
CA ARG A 2 -43.14 -4.66 -25.50
C ARG A 2 -42.77 -6.08 -25.04
N VAL A 3 -41.75 -6.14 -24.16
CA VAL A 3 -41.53 -7.11 -23.05
C VAL A 3 -40.78 -8.40 -23.44
N ARG A 4 -39.69 -8.86 -22.77
CA ARG A 4 -38.91 -8.45 -21.58
C ARG A 4 -37.59 -9.24 -21.61
N ASP A 5 -36.47 -8.59 -21.37
CA ASP A 5 -35.26 -9.21 -20.81
C ASP A 5 -35.11 -8.62 -19.41
N ASP A 6 -35.57 -9.36 -18.41
CA ASP A 6 -35.29 -9.13 -16.99
C ASP A 6 -34.64 -10.42 -16.48
N ASP A 7 -33.36 -10.36 -16.11
CA ASP A 7 -32.97 -10.75 -14.76
C ASP A 7 -31.58 -10.20 -14.44
N GLU A 8 -31.65 -9.21 -13.56
CA GLU A 8 -30.61 -8.44 -12.92
C GLU A 8 -29.64 -9.35 -12.16
N ARG A 9 -28.38 -9.40 -12.58
CA ARG A 9 -27.30 -9.63 -11.62
C ARG A 9 -26.87 -8.25 -11.14
N GLU A 10 -27.16 -7.96 -9.88
CA GLU A 10 -26.58 -6.87 -9.12
C GLU A 10 -25.06 -6.90 -9.30
N GLY A 11 -24.58 -6.14 -10.29
CA GLY A 11 -23.18 -5.80 -10.40
C GLY A 11 -22.86 -4.95 -9.19
N VAL A 12 -22.05 -5.49 -8.29
CA VAL A 12 -21.40 -4.72 -7.23
C VAL A 12 -20.75 -3.51 -7.92
N VAL A 13 -21.40 -2.35 -7.79
CA VAL A 13 -20.86 -1.08 -8.23
C VAL A 13 -19.73 -0.77 -7.26
N TYR A 14 -18.53 -1.24 -7.59
CA TYR A 14 -17.34 -0.74 -6.92
C TYR A 14 -17.29 0.76 -7.21
N PRO A 15 -17.27 1.62 -6.17
CA PRO A 15 -17.04 3.03 -6.40
C PRO A 15 -15.74 3.12 -7.19
N ARG A 16 -15.79 3.82 -8.33
CA ARG A 16 -14.60 4.14 -9.12
C ARG A 16 -13.64 4.82 -8.16
N GLY A 17 -12.70 4.05 -7.62
CA GLY A 17 -11.52 4.58 -6.98
C GLY A 17 -10.94 5.53 -8.00
N VAL A 18 -10.84 6.79 -7.60
CA VAL A 18 -10.06 7.79 -8.31
C VAL A 18 -8.70 7.14 -8.51
N PHE A 19 -8.43 6.63 -9.72
CA PHE A 19 -7.05 6.40 -10.13
C PHE A 19 -6.36 7.71 -9.86
N PRO A 20 -5.28 7.76 -9.06
CA PRO A 20 -4.61 9.01 -8.78
C PRO A 20 -4.38 9.69 -10.12
N SER A 21 -4.94 10.90 -10.26
CA SER A 21 -4.45 11.87 -11.23
C SER A 21 -2.92 11.79 -11.21
N ALA A 22 -2.27 11.87 -12.38
CA ALA A 22 -0.81 11.77 -12.52
C ALA A 22 -0.11 12.33 -11.27
N ARG A 23 0.67 11.47 -10.58
CA ARG A 23 1.20 11.71 -9.22
C ARG A 23 1.61 13.18 -9.06
N ALA A 24 0.90 13.92 -8.21
CA ALA A 24 1.16 15.34 -7.98
C ALA A 24 2.57 15.51 -7.40
N THR A 25 3.47 16.11 -8.18
CA THR A 25 4.85 16.37 -7.78
C THR A 25 4.97 17.78 -7.23
N LEU A 26 6.02 18.05 -6.44
CA LEU A 26 6.40 19.39 -6.01
C LEU A 26 6.41 20.39 -7.17
N ARG A 27 6.93 19.98 -8.34
CA ARG A 27 6.99 20.82 -9.54
C ARG A 27 5.61 21.14 -10.07
N SER A 28 4.72 20.15 -10.14
CA SER A 28 3.33 20.34 -10.55
C SER A 28 2.60 21.30 -9.61
N ASP A 29 2.75 21.10 -8.29
CA ASP A 29 2.10 21.96 -7.29
C ASP A 29 2.62 23.39 -7.32
N LEU A 30 3.92 23.59 -7.58
CA LEU A 30 4.50 24.93 -7.77
C LEU A 30 4.10 25.57 -9.10
N ALA A 31 3.85 24.76 -10.14
CA ALA A 31 3.26 25.26 -11.38
C ALA A 31 1.84 25.78 -11.12
N ASP A 32 1.00 24.99 -10.44
CA ASP A 32 -0.36 25.38 -10.06
C ASP A 32 -0.36 26.62 -9.17
N LEU A 33 0.57 26.70 -8.21
CA LEU A 33 0.76 27.88 -7.36
C LEU A 33 0.96 29.16 -8.20
N LEU A 34 1.77 29.08 -9.26
CA LEU A 34 2.02 30.21 -10.16
C LEU A 34 0.80 30.52 -11.04
N ASP A 35 0.19 29.48 -11.64
CA ASP A 35 -0.91 29.62 -12.58
C ASP A 35 -2.18 30.16 -11.89
N PHE A 36 -2.49 29.67 -10.68
CA PHE A 36 -3.63 30.12 -9.88
C PHE A 36 -3.33 31.28 -8.93
N LYS A 37 -2.06 31.70 -8.82
CA LYS A 37 -1.62 32.91 -8.08
C LYS A 37 -1.91 32.84 -6.57
N TRP A 38 -1.98 31.65 -5.99
CA TRP A 38 -2.37 31.46 -4.59
C TRP A 38 -1.35 32.06 -3.63
N ASN A 39 -1.76 33.01 -2.78
CA ASN A 39 -0.87 33.70 -1.82
C ASN A 39 0.30 34.45 -2.48
N SER A 40 0.12 34.97 -3.70
CA SER A 40 1.08 35.88 -4.31
C SER A 40 1.28 37.15 -3.45
N ASP A 41 2.53 37.51 -3.21
CA ASP A 41 2.96 38.59 -2.32
C ASP A 41 3.78 39.68 -3.04
N VAL A 42 3.96 39.52 -4.36
CA VAL A 42 4.55 40.53 -5.23
C VAL A 42 3.88 40.54 -6.60
N ASN A 43 3.67 41.74 -7.14
CA ASN A 43 3.33 41.95 -8.54
C ASN A 43 4.55 42.46 -9.29
N LEU A 44 5.00 41.71 -10.29
CA LEU A 44 6.05 42.09 -11.22
C LEU A 44 5.41 42.75 -12.45
N ILE A 45 5.76 44.01 -12.72
CA ILE A 45 5.17 44.77 -13.83
C ILE A 45 6.16 44.79 -15.00
N LEU A 46 5.72 44.23 -16.13
CA LEU A 46 6.39 44.31 -17.44
C LEU A 46 5.35 44.85 -18.44
N PRO A 47 5.25 46.17 -18.61
CA PRO A 47 4.14 46.78 -19.32
C PRO A 47 3.91 46.20 -20.73
N PRO A 48 2.66 45.90 -21.12
CA PRO A 48 1.41 46.09 -20.36
C PRO A 48 1.02 44.94 -19.40
N ALA A 49 1.86 43.92 -19.23
CA ALA A 49 1.57 42.74 -18.43
C ALA A 49 1.92 42.90 -16.93
N ILE A 50 1.17 42.18 -16.09
CA ILE A 50 1.41 42.06 -14.64
C ILE A 50 1.49 40.57 -14.29
N PHE A 51 2.54 40.20 -13.56
CA PHE A 51 2.80 38.84 -13.11
C PHE A 51 2.77 38.76 -11.58
N PRO A 52 1.67 38.30 -10.97
CA PRO A 52 1.63 37.95 -9.56
C PRO A 52 2.55 36.76 -9.27
N ALA A 53 3.41 36.87 -8.27
CA ALA A 53 4.42 35.87 -7.94
C ALA A 53 4.71 35.83 -6.43
N HIS A 54 5.68 34.99 -6.05
CA HIS A 54 6.04 34.69 -4.66
C HIS A 54 7.51 35.04 -4.38
N LYS A 55 7.74 36.01 -3.48
CA LYS A 55 9.09 36.53 -3.18
C LYS A 55 10.05 35.44 -2.72
N ALA A 56 9.63 34.58 -1.80
CA ALA A 56 10.48 33.54 -1.22
C ALA A 56 11.10 32.63 -2.31
N ILE A 57 10.29 32.20 -3.28
CA ILE A 57 10.74 31.34 -4.38
C ILE A 57 11.68 32.14 -5.31
N LEU A 58 11.27 33.33 -5.74
CA LEU A 58 12.07 34.16 -6.66
C LEU A 58 13.43 34.55 -6.06
N MET A 59 13.46 35.00 -4.80
CA MET A 59 14.67 35.43 -4.10
C MET A 59 15.62 34.26 -3.80
N GLN A 60 15.09 33.06 -3.59
CA GLN A 60 15.93 31.87 -3.49
C GLN A 60 16.53 31.51 -4.84
N ARG A 61 15.67 31.38 -5.86
CA ARG A 61 16.02 30.82 -7.18
C ARG A 61 16.82 31.78 -8.07
N SER A 62 16.79 33.08 -7.80
CA SER A 62 17.45 34.09 -8.63
C SER A 62 18.15 35.16 -7.81
N LYS A 63 19.44 35.38 -8.09
CA LYS A 63 20.21 36.49 -7.52
C LYS A 63 19.68 37.85 -7.97
N TYR A 64 19.21 37.95 -9.22
CA TYR A 64 18.59 39.17 -9.75
C TYR A 64 17.34 39.52 -8.92
N PHE A 65 16.39 38.60 -8.79
CA PHE A 65 15.18 38.85 -8.00
C PHE A 65 15.49 39.02 -6.52
N ARG A 66 16.52 38.35 -5.99
CA ARG A 66 16.99 38.58 -4.61
C ARG A 66 17.38 40.04 -4.40
N ASN A 67 18.19 40.61 -5.29
CA ASN A 67 18.63 41.99 -5.18
C ASN A 67 17.48 42.98 -5.44
N LEU A 68 16.63 42.68 -6.44
CA LEU A 68 15.49 43.51 -6.82
C LEU A 68 14.40 43.57 -5.74
N LEU A 69 14.07 42.43 -5.14
CA LEU A 69 12.96 42.31 -4.19
C LEU A 69 13.38 42.62 -2.75
N ASN A 70 14.69 42.68 -2.47
CA ASN A 70 15.18 43.04 -1.14
C ASN A 70 14.63 44.41 -0.74
N ASN A 71 13.97 44.49 0.42
CA ASN A 71 13.32 45.71 0.95
C ASN A 71 12.11 46.24 0.16
N THR A 72 11.51 45.46 -0.74
CA THR A 72 10.29 45.88 -1.47
C THR A 72 9.01 45.41 -0.77
N LEU A 73 8.02 46.30 -0.67
CA LEU A 73 6.80 46.02 0.09
C LEU A 73 5.80 45.16 -0.70
N ASN A 74 5.32 45.52 -1.91
CA ASN A 74 4.26 44.74 -2.59
C ASN A 74 4.25 44.77 -4.13
N THR A 75 4.76 45.81 -4.78
CA THR A 75 4.69 45.96 -6.24
C THR A 75 6.02 46.48 -6.75
N VAL A 76 6.55 45.85 -7.78
CA VAL A 76 7.88 46.14 -8.31
C VAL A 76 7.83 46.20 -9.83
N ASN A 77 8.21 47.35 -10.37
CA ASN A 77 8.46 47.48 -11.80
C ASN A 77 9.73 46.70 -12.11
N VAL A 78 9.61 45.70 -12.98
CA VAL A 78 10.78 44.98 -13.47
C VAL A 78 11.31 45.80 -14.65
N ASN A 79 12.44 46.47 -14.47
CA ASN A 79 13.09 47.13 -15.59
C ASN A 79 13.76 46.07 -16.46
N VAL A 80 13.07 45.65 -17.52
CA VAL A 80 13.52 44.64 -18.48
C VAL A 80 14.17 45.30 -19.72
N GLU A 81 14.14 46.63 -19.82
CA GLU A 81 14.72 47.36 -20.94
C GLU A 81 16.23 47.10 -21.10
N ASP A 82 16.94 46.81 -20.01
CA ASP A 82 18.37 46.46 -20.05
C ASP A 82 18.63 45.02 -20.58
N ALA A 83 17.58 44.19 -20.71
CA ALA A 83 17.69 42.75 -20.95
C ALA A 83 17.04 42.24 -22.26
N ASN A 84 16.35 43.09 -23.05
CA ASN A 84 15.68 42.72 -24.31
C ASN A 84 14.77 41.48 -24.20
N VAL A 85 14.07 41.28 -23.08
CA VAL A 85 13.20 40.10 -22.87
C VAL A 85 11.74 40.46 -23.18
N ASP A 86 11.09 39.71 -24.07
CA ASP A 86 9.66 39.86 -24.37
C ASP A 86 8.76 39.17 -23.32
N ILE A 87 7.46 39.46 -23.37
CA ILE A 87 6.46 38.94 -22.41
C ILE A 87 6.42 37.40 -22.37
N PRO A 88 6.36 36.68 -23.51
CA PRO A 88 6.40 35.21 -23.52
C PRO A 88 7.69 34.65 -22.90
N THR A 89 8.85 35.22 -23.22
CA THR A 89 10.13 34.76 -22.65
C THR A 89 10.19 35.02 -21.15
N PHE A 90 9.71 36.17 -20.67
CA PHE A 90 9.64 36.47 -19.24
C PHE A 90 8.69 35.52 -18.49
N SER A 91 7.53 35.22 -19.08
CA SER A 91 6.59 34.23 -18.54
C SER A 91 7.22 32.84 -18.44
N GLY A 92 7.92 32.42 -19.49
CA GLY A 92 8.64 31.14 -19.51
C GLY A 92 9.79 31.09 -18.49
N LEU A 93 10.50 32.19 -18.30
CA LEU A 93 11.51 32.32 -17.25
C LEU A 93 10.89 32.17 -15.86
N LEU A 94 9.79 32.86 -15.57
CA LEU A 94 9.09 32.72 -14.30
C LEU A 94 8.65 31.28 -14.06
N ARG A 95 8.05 30.63 -15.06
CA ARG A 95 7.67 29.21 -14.94
C ARG A 95 8.88 28.32 -14.65
N TYR A 96 9.99 28.52 -15.36
CA TYR A 96 11.24 27.78 -15.15
C TYR A 96 11.79 27.93 -13.72
N LEU A 97 11.68 29.10 -13.08
CA LEU A 97 12.10 29.27 -11.69
C LEU A 97 11.32 28.40 -10.70
N TYR A 98 10.05 28.11 -11.00
CA TYR A 98 9.13 27.32 -10.17
C TYR A 98 9.19 25.82 -10.48
N THR A 99 9.41 25.43 -11.74
CA THR A 99 9.24 24.04 -12.20
C THR A 99 10.52 23.40 -12.74
N GLU A 100 11.53 24.21 -13.09
CA GLU A 100 12.70 23.83 -13.91
C GLU A 100 12.34 23.25 -15.29
N GLU A 101 11.12 23.48 -15.76
CA GLU A 101 10.66 23.09 -17.08
C GLU A 101 10.64 24.31 -18.00
N ILE A 102 11.17 24.14 -19.21
CA ILE A 102 11.17 25.17 -20.25
C ILE A 102 9.91 24.97 -21.10
N PRO A 103 9.02 25.97 -21.23
CA PRO A 103 7.81 25.84 -22.03
C PRO A 103 8.12 25.54 -23.51
N SER A 104 7.45 24.56 -24.10
CA SER A 104 7.70 24.12 -25.48
C SER A 104 7.32 25.17 -26.54
N ASN A 105 6.38 26.07 -26.23
CA ASN A 105 5.97 27.19 -27.09
C ASN A 105 7.04 28.30 -27.23
N VAL A 106 8.10 28.23 -26.43
CA VAL A 106 9.27 29.11 -26.51
C VAL A 106 10.37 28.49 -27.38
N VAL A 107 10.27 27.20 -27.71
CA VAL A 107 11.25 26.45 -28.52
C VAL A 107 10.97 26.55 -30.03
N THR A 108 9.85 27.15 -30.44
CA THR A 108 9.37 27.12 -31.83
C THR A 108 9.71 28.33 -32.70
N SER A 109 10.44 29.34 -32.20
CA SER A 109 10.99 30.37 -33.07
C SER A 109 12.41 30.00 -33.51
N SER A 110 12.66 30.10 -34.82
CA SER A 110 13.86 29.81 -35.61
C SER A 110 15.19 29.52 -34.87
N GLN A 111 16.03 28.63 -35.42
CA GLN A 111 17.37 28.24 -34.92
C GLN A 111 18.32 29.40 -34.49
N HIS A 112 18.06 30.65 -34.89
CA HIS A 112 18.74 31.84 -34.40
C HIS A 112 18.37 32.25 -32.96
N ASP A 113 17.19 31.88 -32.45
CA ASP A 113 16.69 32.22 -31.11
C ASP A 113 17.16 31.25 -30.02
N GLN A 114 17.72 30.10 -30.38
CA GLN A 114 18.29 29.13 -29.43
C GLN A 114 19.46 29.74 -28.65
N HIS A 115 20.32 30.52 -29.32
CA HIS A 115 21.46 31.19 -28.72
C HIS A 115 21.05 32.43 -27.90
N ALA A 116 20.02 33.17 -28.33
CA ALA A 116 19.46 34.28 -27.55
C ALA A 116 18.77 33.76 -26.27
N HIS A 117 18.07 32.63 -26.36
CA HIS A 117 17.49 31.93 -25.20
C HIS A 117 18.54 31.45 -24.22
N GLU A 118 19.60 30.82 -24.70
CA GLU A 118 20.71 30.40 -23.86
C GLU A 118 21.42 31.60 -23.22
N HIS A 119 21.46 32.75 -23.90
CA HIS A 119 21.98 33.99 -23.37
C HIS A 119 21.04 34.63 -22.32
N VAL A 120 19.72 34.72 -22.52
CA VAL A 120 18.79 35.29 -21.54
C VAL A 120 18.64 34.39 -20.32
N VAL A 121 18.45 33.08 -20.51
CA VAL A 121 18.37 32.10 -19.42
C VAL A 121 19.71 31.97 -18.70
N GLY A 122 20.82 31.96 -19.44
CA GLY A 122 22.18 31.83 -18.91
C GLY A 122 22.73 33.06 -18.19
N THR A 123 22.36 34.28 -18.65
CA THR A 123 22.93 35.53 -18.11
C THR A 123 22.10 36.09 -16.96
N ILE A 124 20.78 35.84 -16.92
CA ILE A 124 19.89 36.45 -15.91
C ILE A 124 19.58 35.49 -14.75
N THR A 125 19.50 34.17 -14.99
CA THR A 125 18.69 33.34 -14.07
C THR A 125 18.91 31.83 -14.05
N ARG A 126 19.99 31.24 -14.57
CA ARG A 126 20.25 29.79 -14.32
C ARG A 126 20.46 29.58 -12.82
N PRO A 127 19.54 28.90 -12.10
CA PRO A 127 19.72 28.62 -10.69
C PRO A 127 20.96 27.73 -10.55
N SER A 128 21.82 28.04 -9.58
CA SER A 128 23.07 27.28 -9.39
C SER A 128 22.86 25.87 -8.84
N LYS A 129 21.64 25.56 -8.40
CA LYS A 129 21.25 24.30 -7.75
C LYS A 129 19.89 23.82 -8.27
N PRO A 130 19.59 22.50 -8.19
CA PRO A 130 18.26 21.98 -8.44
C PRO A 130 17.21 22.60 -7.49
N LEU A 131 15.98 22.71 -7.96
CA LEU A 131 14.84 23.28 -7.24
C LEU A 131 14.66 22.65 -5.85
N GLU A 132 14.69 21.32 -5.77
CA GLU A 132 14.57 20.59 -4.51
C GLU A 132 15.63 21.04 -3.49
N SER A 133 16.87 21.27 -3.94
CA SER A 133 17.95 21.73 -3.05
C SER A 133 17.72 23.16 -2.58
N ASP A 134 17.22 24.04 -3.44
CA ASP A 134 16.92 25.42 -3.08
C ASP A 134 15.74 25.51 -2.11
N LEU A 135 14.71 24.69 -2.28
CA LEU A 135 13.60 24.63 -1.34
C LEU A 135 14.02 24.00 -0.01
N ARG A 136 14.88 22.96 -0.03
CA ARG A 136 15.47 22.43 1.19
C ARG A 136 16.26 23.51 1.94
N ASP A 137 17.06 24.31 1.24
CA ASP A 137 17.80 25.43 1.83
C ASP A 137 16.84 26.49 2.44
N LEU A 138 15.69 26.77 1.80
CA LEU A 138 14.65 27.65 2.36
C LEU A 138 14.12 27.12 3.69
N LEU A 139 13.78 25.83 3.77
CA LEU A 139 13.28 25.21 5.01
C LEU A 139 14.34 25.23 6.12
N GLN A 140 15.58 24.85 5.79
CA GLN A 140 16.67 24.75 6.77
C GLN A 140 17.11 26.10 7.32
N THR A 141 17.14 27.14 6.47
CA THR A 141 17.64 28.47 6.86
C THR A 141 16.54 29.39 7.37
N GLY A 142 15.26 29.11 7.06
CA GLY A 142 14.13 29.99 7.35
C GLY A 142 14.19 31.35 6.62
N LYS A 143 15.09 31.52 5.64
CA LYS A 143 15.24 32.78 4.91
C LYS A 143 13.97 33.08 4.12
N TYR A 144 13.51 34.32 4.21
CA TYR A 144 12.30 34.81 3.54
C TYR A 144 10.99 34.18 4.05
N SER A 145 11.01 33.53 5.22
CA SER A 145 9.79 33.05 5.86
C SER A 145 8.82 34.20 6.15
N ASP A 146 7.58 34.06 5.75
CA ASP A 146 6.50 35.03 5.92
C ASP A 146 5.46 34.60 6.97
N ILE A 147 5.65 33.39 7.53
CA ILE A 147 4.80 32.86 8.59
C ILE A 147 5.58 31.92 9.53
N VAL A 148 5.15 31.86 10.79
CA VAL A 148 5.65 30.91 11.79
C VAL A 148 4.52 29.95 12.19
N LEU A 149 4.73 28.65 12.02
CA LEU A 149 3.87 27.63 12.62
C LEU A 149 4.32 27.37 14.06
N VAL A 150 3.37 27.29 14.97
CA VAL A 150 3.64 27.06 16.39
C VAL A 150 2.90 25.82 16.85
N LEU A 151 3.68 24.82 17.27
CA LEU A 151 3.20 23.52 17.74
C LEU A 151 3.76 23.31 19.16
N GLY A 152 2.91 23.54 20.16
CA GLY A 152 3.34 23.61 21.56
C GLY A 152 4.36 24.73 21.79
N ASP A 153 5.55 24.37 22.25
CA ASP A 153 6.70 25.24 22.50
C ASP A 153 7.60 25.45 21.26
N GLU A 154 7.37 24.72 20.17
CA GLU A 154 8.18 24.82 18.97
C GLU A 154 7.65 25.90 18.00
N GLN A 155 8.58 26.65 17.42
CA GLN A 155 8.29 27.69 16.43
C GLN A 155 9.06 27.41 15.14
N LEU A 156 8.32 27.16 14.06
CA LEU A 156 8.84 26.75 12.76
C LEU A 156 8.60 27.86 11.73
N PRO A 157 9.64 28.63 11.34
CA PRO A 157 9.53 29.61 10.26
C PRO A 157 9.37 28.88 8.92
N VAL A 158 8.30 29.19 8.19
CA VAL A 158 7.95 28.54 6.93
C VAL A 158 7.39 29.55 5.93
N HIS A 159 6.99 29.06 4.75
CA HIS A 159 6.62 29.89 3.61
C HIS A 159 5.17 29.60 3.21
N LYS A 160 4.28 30.58 3.33
CA LYS A 160 2.87 30.49 2.89
C LYS A 160 2.71 29.91 1.48
N PRO A 161 3.47 30.35 0.45
CA PRO A 161 3.31 29.80 -0.90
C PRO A 161 3.53 28.29 -0.95
N ILE A 162 4.54 27.77 -0.24
CA ILE A 162 4.88 26.33 -0.27
C ILE A 162 3.81 25.53 0.45
N LEU A 163 3.37 25.95 1.64
CA LEU A 163 2.27 25.27 2.34
C LEU A 163 0.97 25.28 1.52
N ALA A 164 0.64 26.42 0.90
CA ALA A 164 -0.57 26.57 0.11
C ALA A 164 -0.54 25.78 -1.21
N ALA A 165 0.64 25.62 -1.82
CA ALA A 165 0.81 24.76 -2.98
C ALA A 165 0.54 23.30 -2.61
N ARG A 166 1.21 22.82 -1.54
CA ARG A 166 1.27 21.40 -1.19
C ARG A 166 0.05 20.86 -0.43
N SER A 167 -0.78 21.73 0.16
CA SER A 167 -1.92 21.33 0.98
C SER A 167 -3.10 22.28 0.82
N PRO A 168 -4.23 21.82 0.25
CA PRO A 168 -5.49 22.56 0.22
C PRO A 168 -5.99 22.98 1.61
N PHE A 169 -5.75 22.17 2.64
CA PHE A 169 -6.02 22.54 4.04
C PHE A 169 -5.26 23.81 4.43
N PHE A 170 -3.94 23.82 4.23
CA PHE A 170 -3.12 25.00 4.54
C PHE A 170 -3.48 26.18 3.64
N ARG A 171 -3.77 25.96 2.36
CA ARG A 171 -4.24 27.00 1.44
C ARG A 171 -5.49 27.71 2.00
N SER A 172 -6.50 26.94 2.39
CA SER A 172 -7.76 27.46 2.95
C SER A 172 -7.55 28.11 4.32
N LEU A 173 -6.66 27.58 5.15
CA LEU A 173 -6.28 28.17 6.43
C LEU A 173 -5.60 29.53 6.25
N LEU A 174 -4.65 29.62 5.33
CA LEU A 174 -3.88 30.83 5.04
C LEU A 174 -4.73 31.93 4.40
N GLN A 175 -5.68 31.57 3.52
CA GLN A 175 -6.64 32.52 2.96
C GLN A 175 -7.50 33.17 4.05
N ARG A 176 -8.00 32.38 5.02
CA ARG A 176 -8.78 32.89 6.16
C ARG A 176 -7.95 33.73 7.14
N ARG A 177 -6.64 33.50 7.19
CA ARG A 177 -5.71 34.17 8.12
C ARG A 177 -4.61 34.95 7.38
N SER A 178 -4.95 35.59 6.26
CA SER A 178 -3.98 36.21 5.34
C SER A 178 -2.99 37.17 6.01
N ASN A 179 -3.47 38.00 6.94
CA ASN A 179 -2.67 38.99 7.67
C ASN A 179 -1.88 38.42 8.87
N SER A 180 -2.07 37.15 9.21
CA SER A 180 -1.37 36.53 10.33
C SER A 180 0.08 36.22 9.97
N LYS A 181 1.01 36.55 10.87
CA LYS A 181 2.43 36.14 10.80
C LYS A 181 2.72 34.87 11.61
N LYS A 182 1.73 34.38 12.35
CA LYS A 182 1.83 33.22 13.23
C LYS A 182 0.54 32.42 13.19
N ILE A 183 0.65 31.10 13.07
CA ILE A 183 -0.45 30.15 13.19
C ILE A 183 -0.09 29.16 14.28
N VAL A 184 -0.98 29.01 15.24
CA VAL A 184 -0.87 27.98 16.28
C VAL A 184 -1.66 26.76 15.81
N LEU A 185 -1.02 25.60 15.78
CA LEU A 185 -1.66 24.32 15.46
C LEU A 185 -1.70 23.48 16.73
N ASP A 186 -2.85 22.86 16.97
CA ASP A 186 -3.04 21.90 18.06
C ASP A 186 -2.38 20.56 17.71
N ASP A 187 -1.97 19.81 18.72
CA ASP A 187 -1.38 18.47 18.61
C ASP A 187 -2.38 17.48 17.97
N THR A 188 -3.68 17.77 18.08
CA THR A 188 -4.73 17.00 17.39
C THR A 188 -4.76 17.20 15.87
N VAL A 189 -4.17 18.28 15.37
CA VAL A 189 -4.12 18.60 13.93
C VAL A 189 -2.84 18.05 13.31
N ILE A 190 -1.70 18.39 13.91
CA ILE A 190 -0.40 17.83 13.57
C ILE A 190 0.31 17.57 14.89
N PRO A 191 0.50 16.30 15.27
CA PRO A 191 1.27 16.01 16.47
C PRO A 191 2.69 16.55 16.32
N LYS A 192 3.19 17.25 17.33
CA LYS A 192 4.46 18.00 17.26
C LYS A 192 5.62 17.17 16.69
N ARG A 193 5.71 15.89 17.10
CA ARG A 193 6.77 14.97 16.68
C ARG A 193 6.85 14.74 15.16
N TYR A 194 5.75 14.93 14.43
CA TYR A 194 5.69 14.76 12.97
C TYR A 194 5.90 16.07 12.18
N ALA A 195 5.96 17.22 12.86
CA ALA A 195 6.00 18.52 12.19
C ALA A 195 7.18 18.65 11.21
N ARG A 196 8.37 18.22 11.63
CA ARG A 196 9.59 18.35 10.81
C ARG A 196 9.59 17.42 9.59
N VAL A 197 9.16 16.16 9.75
CA VAL A 197 9.08 15.22 8.61
C VAL A 197 8.03 15.66 7.58
N ILE A 198 6.89 16.19 8.04
CA ILE A 198 5.83 16.71 7.16
C ILE A 198 6.33 17.93 6.38
N LEU A 199 6.95 18.90 7.07
CA LEU A 199 7.52 20.07 6.40
C LEU A 199 8.65 19.68 5.46
N HIS A 200 9.53 18.75 5.86
CA HIS A 200 10.56 18.23 4.96
C HIS A 200 9.96 17.66 3.68
N CYS A 201 8.90 16.85 3.80
CA CYS A 201 8.18 16.29 2.65
C CYS A 201 7.56 17.39 1.77
N MET A 202 6.93 18.42 2.36
CA MET A 202 6.36 19.54 1.60
C MET A 202 7.40 20.28 0.74
N TYR A 203 8.63 20.39 1.21
CA TYR A 203 9.70 21.13 0.52
C TYR A 203 10.55 20.26 -0.42
N THR A 204 10.52 18.94 -0.28
CA THR A 204 11.49 18.05 -0.96
C THR A 204 10.90 16.82 -1.64
N ASP A 205 9.59 16.57 -1.49
CA ASP A 205 8.93 15.32 -1.90
C ASP A 205 9.45 14.05 -1.23
N LYS A 206 10.24 14.19 -0.15
CA LYS A 206 10.86 13.06 0.55
C LYS A 206 10.39 12.98 1.99
N VAL A 207 9.96 11.79 2.39
CA VAL A 207 9.68 11.45 3.78
C VAL A 207 10.95 10.85 4.38
N ASP A 208 11.50 11.52 5.40
CA ASP A 208 12.63 11.04 6.18
C ASP A 208 12.16 10.78 7.61
N LEU A 209 11.96 9.50 7.95
CA LEU A 209 11.46 9.09 9.27
C LEU A 209 12.45 9.44 10.39
N SER A 210 13.73 9.67 10.10
CA SER A 210 14.71 10.10 11.12
C SER A 210 14.42 11.50 11.68
N LEU A 211 13.59 12.28 10.98
CA LEU A 211 13.13 13.60 11.43
C LEU A 211 11.96 13.51 12.43
N ILE A 212 11.43 12.32 12.69
CA ILE A 212 10.38 12.12 13.69
C ILE A 212 11.04 12.14 15.07
N GLU A 213 10.59 13.07 15.92
CA GLU A 213 11.05 13.07 17.31
C GLU A 213 10.53 11.81 18.02
N ALA A 214 11.43 11.07 18.66
CA ALA A 214 11.05 9.93 19.50
C ALA A 214 10.11 10.40 20.61
N CYS A 215 9.04 9.66 20.87
CA CYS A 215 8.23 9.88 22.07
C CYS A 215 9.14 9.75 23.29
N ARG A 216 9.34 10.83 24.06
CA ARG A 216 10.03 10.79 25.37
C ARG A 216 9.18 10.11 26.45
N SER A 217 8.48 9.05 26.10
CA SER A 217 7.76 8.19 27.01
C SER A 217 8.73 7.07 27.42
N GLY A 218 9.33 7.21 28.60
CA GLY A 218 10.54 6.53 29.08
C GLY A 218 10.51 5.01 29.27
N LEU A 219 9.77 4.26 28.46
CA LEU A 219 9.78 2.79 28.44
C LEU A 219 10.21 2.19 27.08
N SER A 220 10.05 2.92 25.97
CA SER A 220 10.41 2.43 24.62
C SER A 220 11.90 2.59 24.28
N GLU A 221 12.60 3.52 24.96
CA GLU A 221 14.02 3.82 24.71
C GLU A 221 14.96 2.66 25.07
N VAL A 222 14.54 1.76 25.97
CA VAL A 222 15.32 0.58 26.36
C VAL A 222 15.18 -0.55 25.32
N GLU A 223 14.02 -0.68 24.68
CA GLU A 223 13.82 -1.69 23.63
C GLU A 223 14.49 -1.31 22.30
N SER A 224 14.54 -0.02 21.96
CA SER A 224 15.21 0.46 20.74
C SER A 224 16.74 0.32 20.76
N LEU A 225 17.36 0.22 21.94
CA LEU A 225 18.83 0.16 22.08
C LEU A 225 19.42 -1.24 22.26
N THR A 226 18.61 -2.30 22.46
CA THR A 226 19.14 -3.59 22.95
C THR A 226 19.15 -4.75 21.96
N PHE A 227 18.62 -4.63 20.73
CA PHE A 227 18.60 -5.82 19.83
C PHE A 227 19.17 -5.67 18.43
N THR A 228 19.12 -4.52 17.77
CA THR A 228 19.87 -4.30 16.52
C THR A 228 20.13 -2.81 16.42
N GLY A 229 21.34 -2.36 16.06
CA GLY A 229 21.65 -0.93 15.91
C GLY A 229 20.93 -0.20 14.76
N LYS A 230 19.67 -0.55 14.48
CA LYS A 230 18.77 0.11 13.53
C LYS A 230 17.83 1.02 14.32
N VAL A 231 17.86 2.30 13.98
CA VAL A 231 16.91 3.31 14.48
C VAL A 231 15.48 2.85 14.13
N ASN A 232 14.61 2.80 15.15
CA ASN A 232 13.16 2.48 15.12
C ASN A 232 12.73 1.12 14.51
N PRO A 233 12.38 0.11 15.35
CA PRO A 233 11.85 -1.17 14.87
C PRO A 233 10.44 -1.11 14.23
N SER A 234 9.76 0.04 14.19
CA SER A 234 8.38 0.15 13.65
C SER A 234 8.15 1.35 12.71
N GLY A 235 9.07 1.60 11.77
CA GLY A 235 8.92 2.69 10.78
C GLY A 235 7.60 2.66 9.98
N PHE A 236 6.98 1.49 9.81
CA PHE A 236 5.66 1.37 9.18
C PHE A 236 4.51 1.93 10.05
N GLU A 237 4.62 1.92 11.39
CA GLU A 237 3.62 2.53 12.28
C GLU A 237 3.65 4.05 12.15
N GLU A 238 4.86 4.61 12.15
CA GLU A 238 5.07 6.04 11.91
C GLU A 238 4.53 6.45 10.53
N ALA A 239 4.72 5.60 9.52
CA ALA A 239 4.13 5.82 8.20
C ALA A 239 2.59 5.71 8.21
N MET A 240 1.99 4.81 8.99
CA MET A 240 0.52 4.74 9.14
C MET A 240 -0.06 6.02 9.77
N GLU A 241 0.64 6.60 10.73
CA GLU A 241 0.25 7.89 11.34
C GLU A 241 0.44 9.04 10.34
N LEU A 242 1.58 9.08 9.63
CA LEU A 242 1.83 10.07 8.58
C LEU A 242 0.78 10.01 7.46
N TYR A 243 0.33 8.81 7.08
CA TYR A 243 -0.76 8.63 6.12
C TYR A 243 -2.04 9.32 6.59
N GLN A 244 -2.42 9.10 7.85
CA GLN A 244 -3.63 9.70 8.43
C GLN A 244 -3.52 11.22 8.54
N ILE A 245 -2.36 11.73 8.94
CA ILE A 245 -2.09 13.18 8.95
C ILE A 245 -2.15 13.75 7.52
N GLY A 246 -1.54 13.06 6.55
CA GLY A 246 -1.60 13.43 5.14
C GLY A 246 -3.03 13.52 4.60
N ARG A 247 -3.87 12.54 4.95
CA ARG A 247 -5.31 12.53 4.61
C ARG A 247 -6.03 13.74 5.22
N PHE A 248 -5.75 14.06 6.48
CA PHE A 248 -6.35 15.22 7.16
C PHE A 248 -5.91 16.56 6.54
N LEU A 249 -4.63 16.68 6.20
CA LEU A 249 -4.05 17.88 5.60
C LEU A 249 -4.35 18.00 4.10
N GLU A 250 -5.06 17.03 3.50
CA GLU A 250 -5.25 16.93 2.05
C GLU A 250 -3.91 16.98 1.29
N PHE A 251 -2.87 16.38 1.88
CA PHE A 251 -1.53 16.31 1.30
C PHE A 251 -1.30 14.92 0.68
N ASP A 252 -1.76 14.77 -0.56
CA ASP A 252 -1.78 13.47 -1.26
C ASP A 252 -0.40 12.84 -1.40
N HIS A 253 0.65 13.65 -1.65
CA HIS A 253 2.01 13.12 -1.80
C HIS A 253 2.53 12.47 -0.52
N LEU A 254 2.21 13.03 0.66
CA LEU A 254 2.55 12.40 1.94
C LEU A 254 1.83 11.06 2.11
N CYS A 255 0.56 10.97 1.67
CA CYS A 255 -0.18 9.71 1.69
C CYS A 255 0.54 8.66 0.82
N VAL A 256 0.90 9.00 -0.42
CA VAL A 256 1.58 8.08 -1.34
C VAL A 256 2.94 7.64 -0.78
N CYS A 257 3.77 8.57 -0.29
CA CYS A 257 5.06 8.21 0.32
C CYS A 257 4.88 7.30 1.54
N SER A 258 3.84 7.54 2.36
CA SER A 258 3.55 6.70 3.52
C SER A 258 3.13 5.30 3.10
N GLU A 259 2.30 5.18 2.05
CA GLU A 259 1.91 3.89 1.47
C GLU A 259 3.12 3.10 0.96
N ASP A 260 4.01 3.76 0.21
CA ASP A 260 5.24 3.16 -0.32
C ASP A 260 6.12 2.62 0.82
N ILE A 261 6.35 3.41 1.88
CA ILE A 261 7.13 3.00 3.06
C ILE A 261 6.50 1.78 3.76
N ILE A 262 5.18 1.75 3.92
CA ILE A 262 4.48 0.62 4.57
C ILE A 262 4.66 -0.65 3.75
N VAL A 263 4.53 -0.57 2.43
CA VAL A 263 4.67 -1.74 1.54
C VAL A 263 6.13 -2.21 1.44
N GLU A 264 7.10 -1.30 1.42
CA GLU A 264 8.54 -1.65 1.48
C GLU A 264 8.92 -2.39 2.76
N GLN A 265 8.22 -2.14 3.87
CA GLN A 265 8.44 -2.80 5.16
C GLN A 265 7.50 -3.99 5.41
N LEU A 266 6.73 -4.42 4.41
CA LEU A 266 5.82 -5.56 4.52
C LEU A 266 6.60 -6.87 4.67
N ASN A 267 6.36 -7.57 5.77
CA ASN A 267 6.96 -8.87 6.06
C ASN A 267 6.02 -9.69 6.96
N HIS A 268 6.36 -10.95 7.27
CA HIS A 268 5.52 -11.82 8.09
C HIS A 268 5.16 -11.22 9.46
N ASP A 269 6.07 -10.48 10.10
CA ASP A 269 5.85 -9.92 11.44
C ASP A 269 4.99 -8.64 11.40
N SER A 270 5.17 -7.78 10.39
CA SER A 270 4.38 -6.53 10.24
C SER A 270 2.98 -6.74 9.64
N LEU A 271 2.80 -7.85 8.93
CA LEU A 271 1.60 -8.13 8.13
C LEU A 271 0.26 -8.08 8.92
N PRO A 272 0.11 -8.73 10.10
CA PRO A 272 -1.18 -8.73 10.80
C PRO A 272 -1.63 -7.31 11.18
N GLN A 273 -0.69 -6.47 11.62
CA GLN A 273 -0.97 -5.09 11.98
C GLN A 273 -1.30 -4.23 10.76
N ILE A 274 -0.55 -4.39 9.65
CA ILE A 274 -0.82 -3.68 8.39
C ILE A 274 -2.19 -4.04 7.83
N LEU A 275 -2.59 -5.31 7.83
CA LEU A 275 -3.91 -5.75 7.38
C LEU A 275 -5.03 -5.20 8.27
N ARG A 276 -4.85 -5.23 9.60
CA ARG A 276 -5.81 -4.67 10.54
C ARG A 276 -6.00 -3.17 10.34
N TRP A 277 -4.92 -2.41 10.20
CA TRP A 277 -4.96 -0.96 9.97
C TRP A 277 -5.57 -0.63 8.60
N SER A 278 -5.12 -1.29 7.54
CA SER A 278 -5.57 -1.01 6.16
C SER A 278 -7.02 -1.41 5.90
N SER A 279 -7.59 -2.28 6.75
CA SER A 279 -9.02 -2.63 6.71
C SER A 279 -9.93 -1.63 7.42
N GLN A 280 -9.38 -0.67 8.17
CA GLN A 280 -10.16 0.38 8.82
C GLN A 280 -10.55 1.47 7.81
N SER A 281 -11.58 2.25 8.12
CA SER A 281 -12.10 3.31 7.22
C SER A 281 -11.10 4.42 6.92
N HIS A 282 -10.12 4.63 7.82
CA HIS A 282 -9.03 5.60 7.65
C HIS A 282 -7.73 4.94 7.13
N GLY A 283 -7.72 3.63 6.89
CA GLY A 283 -6.59 2.91 6.33
C GLY A 283 -6.51 3.05 4.81
N SER A 284 -5.35 2.70 4.24
CA SER A 284 -5.18 2.70 2.78
C SER A 284 -5.72 1.41 2.14
N ALA A 285 -6.71 1.56 1.26
CA ALA A 285 -7.21 0.47 0.43
C ALA A 285 -6.15 -0.06 -0.55
N TRP A 286 -5.20 0.78 -0.98
CA TRP A 286 -4.09 0.35 -1.84
C TRP A 286 -3.13 -0.54 -1.05
N VAL A 287 -2.74 -0.13 0.16
CA VAL A 287 -1.91 -0.96 1.06
C VAL A 287 -2.61 -2.28 1.39
N LYS A 288 -3.92 -2.26 1.67
CA LYS A 288 -4.70 -3.50 1.89
C LYS A 288 -4.55 -4.46 0.71
N ARG A 289 -4.68 -3.96 -0.53
CA ARG A 289 -4.51 -4.78 -1.74
C ARG A 289 -3.11 -5.37 -1.83
N GLN A 290 -2.07 -4.58 -1.59
CA GLN A 290 -0.67 -5.06 -1.61
C GLN A 290 -0.44 -6.13 -0.52
N ALA A 291 -0.96 -5.92 0.69
CA ALA A 291 -0.85 -6.87 1.78
C ALA A 291 -1.58 -8.19 1.48
N LEU A 292 -2.76 -8.14 0.85
CA LEU A 292 -3.47 -9.34 0.41
C LEU A 292 -2.72 -10.08 -0.72
N MET A 293 -2.12 -9.36 -1.66
CA MET A 293 -1.30 -9.96 -2.71
C MET A 293 -0.08 -10.67 -2.11
N TYR A 294 0.60 -10.02 -1.16
CA TYR A 294 1.71 -10.63 -0.43
C TYR A 294 1.29 -11.92 0.28
N VAL A 295 0.13 -11.94 0.95
CA VAL A 295 -0.39 -13.17 1.58
C VAL A 295 -0.65 -14.27 0.54
N GLN A 296 -1.17 -13.92 -0.64
CA GLN A 296 -1.48 -14.89 -1.70
C GLN A 296 -0.21 -15.50 -2.32
N GLU A 297 0.85 -14.71 -2.46
CA GLU A 297 2.14 -15.12 -3.03
C GLU A 297 3.00 -15.90 -2.01
N GLU A 298 3.11 -15.40 -0.78
CA GLU A 298 3.93 -15.96 0.30
C GLU A 298 3.13 -16.87 1.24
N TYR A 299 2.01 -17.43 0.79
CA TYR A 299 1.10 -18.18 1.67
C TYR A 299 1.78 -19.35 2.39
N LEU A 300 2.58 -20.15 1.67
CA LEU A 300 3.24 -21.35 2.22
C LEU A 300 4.32 -21.03 3.25
N SER A 301 5.05 -19.93 3.07
CA SER A 301 6.02 -19.45 4.05
C SER A 301 5.29 -18.88 5.27
N LEU A 302 4.20 -18.14 5.05
CA LEU A 302 3.41 -17.50 6.09
C LEU A 302 2.73 -18.52 7.05
N ILE A 303 2.10 -19.60 6.55
CA ILE A 303 1.41 -20.60 7.41
C ILE A 303 2.30 -21.27 8.45
N SER A 304 3.62 -21.22 8.24
CA SER A 304 4.64 -21.76 9.14
C SER A 304 5.00 -20.79 10.28
N THR A 305 4.63 -19.51 10.16
CA THR A 305 4.90 -18.45 11.14
C THR A 305 3.75 -18.28 12.15
N PRO A 306 4.02 -17.74 13.35
CA PRO A 306 2.96 -17.40 14.30
C PRO A 306 2.03 -16.29 13.79
N SER A 307 2.54 -15.37 12.96
CA SER A 307 1.79 -14.24 12.41
C SER A 307 0.56 -14.65 11.61
N PHE A 308 0.58 -15.83 10.97
CA PHE A 308 -0.59 -16.39 10.29
C PHE A 308 -1.78 -16.60 11.24
N LEU A 309 -1.50 -16.99 12.50
CA LEU A 309 -2.54 -17.26 13.49
C LEU A 309 -3.23 -15.99 14.00
N GLU A 310 -2.60 -14.83 13.81
CA GLU A 310 -3.11 -13.51 14.19
C GLU A 310 -4.03 -12.89 13.13
N LEU A 311 -4.09 -13.46 11.93
CA LEU A 311 -4.96 -12.97 10.85
C LEU A 311 -6.44 -13.10 11.24
N ASP A 312 -7.22 -12.11 10.84
CA ASP A 312 -8.66 -12.08 11.03
C ASP A 312 -9.40 -13.01 10.05
N LYS A 313 -10.58 -13.48 10.47
CA LYS A 313 -11.42 -14.38 9.68
C LYS A 313 -11.78 -13.80 8.31
N THR A 314 -12.05 -12.50 8.26
CA THR A 314 -12.44 -11.79 7.04
C THR A 314 -11.31 -11.76 6.02
N THR A 315 -10.09 -11.43 6.45
CA THR A 315 -8.91 -11.51 5.58
C THR A 315 -8.64 -12.92 5.09
N LEU A 316 -8.68 -13.92 5.98
CA LEU A 316 -8.48 -15.31 5.56
C LEU A 316 -9.52 -15.77 4.54
N HIS A 317 -10.78 -15.39 4.72
CA HIS A 317 -11.85 -15.70 3.77
C HIS A 317 -11.56 -15.06 2.40
N GLU A 318 -11.16 -13.78 2.36
CA GLU A 318 -10.81 -13.05 1.13
C GLU A 318 -9.62 -13.71 0.39
N VAL A 319 -8.58 -14.11 1.13
CA VAL A 319 -7.40 -14.79 0.60
C VAL A 319 -7.73 -16.19 0.07
N VAL A 320 -8.46 -17.00 0.83
CA VAL A 320 -8.77 -18.39 0.45
C VAL A 320 -9.80 -18.44 -0.68
N GLN A 321 -10.66 -17.43 -0.83
CA GLN A 321 -11.57 -17.36 -1.97
C GLN A 321 -10.83 -17.07 -3.29
N SER A 322 -9.64 -16.43 -3.25
CA SER A 322 -8.88 -16.02 -4.43
C SER A 322 -8.41 -17.20 -5.28
N ASP A 323 -8.62 -17.10 -6.60
CA ASP A 323 -8.04 -18.03 -7.57
C ASP A 323 -6.51 -17.96 -7.64
N PHE A 324 -5.90 -16.86 -7.16
CA PHE A 324 -4.46 -16.61 -7.28
C PHE A 324 -3.62 -17.08 -6.08
N LEU A 325 -4.26 -17.67 -5.07
CA LEU A 325 -3.57 -18.20 -3.90
C LEU A 325 -2.54 -19.28 -4.28
N GLN A 326 -1.27 -19.07 -3.93
CA GLN A 326 -0.16 -19.96 -4.25
C GLN A 326 -0.02 -21.10 -3.23
N ALA A 327 -1.04 -21.96 -3.15
CA ALA A 327 -1.05 -23.12 -2.27
C ALA A 327 -1.94 -24.24 -2.81
N SER A 328 -1.63 -25.47 -2.40
CA SER A 328 -2.52 -26.60 -2.64
C SER A 328 -3.74 -26.57 -1.69
N GLU A 329 -4.89 -27.09 -2.12
CA GLU A 329 -6.09 -27.20 -1.29
C GLU A 329 -5.87 -27.99 -0.01
N ILE A 330 -4.89 -28.90 0.00
CA ILE A 330 -4.52 -29.64 1.21
C ILE A 330 -3.79 -28.76 2.23
N GLU A 331 -2.88 -27.90 1.76
CA GLU A 331 -2.20 -26.92 2.61
C GLU A 331 -3.18 -25.88 3.14
N VAL A 332 -4.12 -25.43 2.30
CA VAL A 332 -5.21 -24.52 2.68
C VAL A 332 -6.13 -25.16 3.73
N LEU A 333 -6.53 -26.42 3.55
CA LEU A 333 -7.36 -27.13 4.53
C LEU A 333 -6.63 -27.21 5.89
N ASN A 334 -5.37 -27.62 5.87
CA ASN A 334 -4.57 -27.79 7.09
C ASN A 334 -4.31 -26.46 7.80
N SER A 335 -4.06 -25.38 7.05
CA SER A 335 -3.85 -24.05 7.62
C SER A 335 -5.13 -23.50 8.26
N ILE A 336 -6.30 -23.69 7.64
CA ILE A 336 -7.60 -23.25 8.21
C ILE A 336 -7.90 -24.00 9.51
N ILE A 337 -7.68 -25.32 9.54
CA ILE A 337 -7.88 -26.11 10.76
C ILE A 337 -6.93 -25.61 11.86
N LYS A 338 -5.65 -25.44 11.54
CA LYS A 338 -4.63 -24.92 12.46
C LYS A 338 -4.99 -23.54 13.02
N TRP A 339 -5.45 -22.62 12.15
CA TRP A 339 -5.93 -21.30 12.56
C TRP A 339 -7.17 -21.41 13.45
N GLY A 340 -8.15 -22.24 13.08
CA GLY A 340 -9.37 -22.45 13.84
C GLY A 340 -9.12 -22.99 15.25
N GLU A 341 -8.22 -23.96 15.38
CA GLU A 341 -7.80 -24.53 16.66
C GLU A 341 -7.15 -23.46 17.55
N HIS A 342 -6.28 -22.62 16.99
CA HIS A 342 -5.68 -21.50 17.71
C HIS A 342 -6.74 -20.49 18.21
N GLN A 343 -7.71 -20.14 17.36
CA GLN A 343 -8.81 -19.25 17.74
C GLN A 343 -9.76 -19.86 18.77
N LEU A 344 -9.90 -21.19 18.80
CA LEU A 344 -10.67 -21.89 19.82
C LEU A 344 -9.93 -21.87 21.15
N ILE A 345 -8.63 -22.16 21.16
CA ILE A 345 -7.79 -22.09 22.37
C ILE A 345 -7.87 -20.70 22.99
N LYS A 346 -7.69 -19.63 22.21
CA LYS A 346 -7.81 -18.25 22.69
C LYS A 346 -9.17 -17.96 23.34
N ARG A 347 -10.27 -18.45 22.73
CA ARG A 347 -11.62 -18.30 23.31
C ARG A 347 -11.80 -19.06 24.62
N VAL A 348 -11.18 -20.23 24.76
CA VAL A 348 -11.23 -21.01 26.02
C VAL A 348 -10.42 -20.31 27.10
N GLU A 349 -9.23 -19.80 26.78
CA GLU A 349 -8.40 -19.02 27.70
C GLU A 349 -9.13 -17.76 28.20
N ASP A 350 -9.87 -17.06 27.33
CA ASP A 350 -10.66 -15.88 27.68
C ASP A 350 -11.86 -16.21 28.58
N ARG A 351 -12.48 -17.40 28.41
CA ARG A 351 -13.64 -17.85 29.21
C ARG A 351 -13.25 -18.35 30.60
N GLU A 352 -12.10 -19.02 30.72
CA GLU A 352 -11.67 -19.69 31.95
C GLU A 352 -10.18 -19.38 32.27
N PRO A 353 -9.85 -18.14 32.68
CA PRO A 353 -8.45 -17.74 32.92
C PRO A 353 -7.76 -18.56 34.03
N ASN A 354 -8.54 -19.15 34.95
CA ASN A 354 -8.04 -19.85 36.13
C ASN A 354 -7.70 -21.34 35.93
N LEU A 355 -8.13 -21.98 34.83
CA LEU A 355 -7.73 -23.37 34.53
C LEU A 355 -6.26 -23.47 34.09
N VAL A 356 -5.69 -22.37 33.60
CA VAL A 356 -4.31 -22.30 33.09
C VAL A 356 -3.33 -21.69 34.10
N ALA A 357 -3.84 -20.85 35.02
CA ALA A 357 -3.01 -20.17 36.04
C ALA A 357 -2.65 -21.07 37.24
N SER A 358 -3.52 -22.01 37.66
CA SER A 358 -3.35 -22.78 38.89
C SER A 358 -2.18 -23.79 38.89
N THR A 359 -1.49 -23.98 37.76
CA THR A 359 -0.34 -24.91 37.65
C THR A 359 0.96 -24.21 37.26
N ARG A 360 0.96 -22.90 37.00
CA ARG A 360 2.18 -22.15 36.64
C ARG A 360 3.00 -21.73 37.86
N ASP A 361 2.37 -21.43 38.99
CA ASP A 361 3.07 -20.86 40.16
C ASP A 361 3.37 -21.84 41.31
N SER A 362 2.88 -23.09 41.27
CA SER A 362 3.04 -24.03 42.39
C SER A 362 4.28 -24.95 42.30
N VAL A 363 5.09 -24.89 41.23
CA VAL A 363 6.25 -25.80 41.06
C VAL A 363 7.58 -25.09 40.75
N PHE A 364 7.64 -23.74 40.71
CA PHE A 364 8.91 -23.02 40.57
C PHE A 364 9.65 -22.84 41.90
N ARG A 365 9.98 -23.97 42.54
CA ARG A 365 10.93 -23.99 43.65
C ARG A 365 11.63 -25.34 43.81
N ASN A 366 12.19 -25.88 42.73
CA ASN A 366 13.53 -26.50 42.79
C ASN A 366 14.04 -26.99 41.42
N ASN A 367 15.35 -26.82 41.27
CA ASN A 367 16.26 -27.36 40.27
C ASN A 367 16.32 -26.67 38.90
N GLY A 368 17.47 -26.03 38.69
CA GLY A 368 17.84 -25.33 37.49
C GLY A 368 18.35 -26.21 36.36
N GLY A 369 18.51 -25.56 35.22
CA GLY A 369 19.36 -25.99 34.10
C GLY A 369 18.81 -27.16 33.29
N LYS A 370 17.81 -26.89 32.42
CA LYS A 370 17.50 -27.55 31.12
C LYS A 370 16.02 -27.31 30.72
N ALA A 371 15.59 -26.05 30.56
CA ALA A 371 14.16 -25.72 30.40
C ALA A 371 13.77 -24.98 29.10
N LYS A 372 14.63 -24.92 28.06
CA LYS A 372 14.28 -24.20 26.82
C LYS A 372 13.76 -25.07 25.67
N ARG A 373 14.04 -26.38 25.66
CA ARG A 373 13.53 -27.34 24.64
C ARG A 373 12.30 -28.15 25.07
N ARG A 374 11.87 -28.03 26.34
CA ARG A 374 10.77 -28.82 26.91
C ARG A 374 9.43 -28.05 26.98
N ASN A 375 9.45 -26.73 26.74
CA ASN A 375 8.24 -25.90 26.72
C ASN A 375 7.47 -26.08 25.40
N GLN A 376 8.13 -26.01 24.24
CA GLN A 376 7.48 -26.26 22.94
C GLN A 376 6.79 -27.64 22.83
N ALA A 377 7.38 -28.68 23.44
CA ALA A 377 6.79 -30.02 23.46
C ALA A 377 5.69 -30.21 24.52
N ARG A 378 5.62 -29.35 25.56
CA ARG A 378 4.56 -29.38 26.58
C ARG A 378 3.38 -28.48 26.22
N ASP A 379 3.61 -27.39 25.50
CA ASP A 379 2.55 -26.56 24.92
C ASP A 379 1.73 -27.38 23.90
N HIS A 380 2.40 -28.24 23.12
CA HIS A 380 1.75 -29.24 22.26
C HIS A 380 1.00 -30.35 23.02
N ALA A 381 1.43 -30.71 24.23
CA ALA A 381 0.80 -31.76 25.04
C ALA A 381 -0.37 -31.23 25.91
N PHE A 382 -0.35 -29.95 26.29
CA PHE A 382 -1.47 -29.33 27.02
C PHE A 382 -2.65 -29.01 26.10
N ALA A 383 -2.38 -28.71 24.83
CA ALA A 383 -3.41 -28.58 23.78
C ALA A 383 -4.11 -29.90 23.44
N SER A 384 -3.50 -31.07 23.73
CA SER A 384 -4.15 -32.37 23.48
C SER A 384 -5.09 -32.83 24.59
N ASP A 385 -4.92 -32.32 25.81
CA ASP A 385 -5.75 -32.70 26.98
C ASP A 385 -6.97 -31.79 27.18
N LEU A 386 -6.97 -30.60 26.59
CA LEU A 386 -8.20 -29.84 26.38
C LEU A 386 -8.94 -30.52 25.23
N HIS A 387 -10.03 -31.24 25.52
CA HIS A 387 -10.90 -31.78 24.47
C HIS A 387 -11.41 -30.61 23.61
N LEU A 388 -10.70 -30.31 22.52
CA LEU A 388 -11.13 -29.34 21.53
C LEU A 388 -12.50 -29.79 21.06
N ASN A 389 -13.53 -29.03 21.43
CA ASN A 389 -14.89 -29.33 21.03
C ASN A 389 -14.99 -29.16 19.52
N ASP A 390 -14.96 -30.28 18.78
CA ASP A 390 -15.04 -30.28 17.32
C ASP A 390 -16.31 -29.58 16.81
N GLY A 391 -17.37 -29.47 17.64
CA GLY A 391 -18.55 -28.65 17.35
C GLY A 391 -18.25 -27.15 17.31
N GLU A 392 -17.61 -26.61 18.35
CA GLU A 392 -17.21 -25.19 18.39
C GLU A 392 -16.15 -24.87 17.34
N LEU A 393 -15.21 -25.79 17.12
CA LEU A 393 -14.22 -25.64 16.05
C LEU A 393 -14.90 -25.53 14.69
N ARG A 394 -15.86 -26.43 14.41
CA ARG A 394 -16.66 -26.41 13.17
C ARG A 394 -17.33 -25.07 12.97
N ASP A 395 -17.96 -24.51 14.00
CA ASP A 395 -18.63 -23.21 13.91
C ASP A 395 -17.66 -22.06 13.59
N ILE A 396 -16.44 -22.10 14.15
CA ILE A 396 -15.39 -21.12 13.88
C ILE A 396 -14.97 -21.17 12.40
N VAL A 397 -14.66 -22.37 11.90
CA VAL A 397 -14.07 -22.58 10.58
C VAL A 397 -15.08 -22.76 9.46
N PHE A 398 -16.39 -22.89 9.76
CA PHE A 398 -17.44 -23.26 8.79
C PHE A 398 -17.39 -22.44 7.50
N GLU A 399 -17.41 -21.12 7.60
CA GLU A 399 -17.34 -20.20 6.45
C GLU A 399 -16.04 -20.37 5.65
N LEU A 400 -14.91 -20.61 6.33
CA LEU A 400 -13.61 -20.78 5.68
C LEU A 400 -13.53 -22.13 4.96
N ILE A 401 -13.97 -23.21 5.60
CA ILE A 401 -13.94 -24.56 5.01
C ILE A 401 -14.76 -24.63 3.73
N ARG A 402 -15.89 -23.91 3.66
CA ARG A 402 -16.72 -23.85 2.44
C ARG A 402 -16.01 -23.25 1.23
N THR A 403 -14.95 -22.46 1.45
CA THR A 403 -14.13 -21.87 0.38
C THR A 403 -13.02 -22.82 -0.10
N VAL A 404 -12.76 -23.91 0.62
CA VAL A 404 -11.77 -24.94 0.23
C VAL A 404 -12.36 -25.81 -0.86
N ARG A 405 -11.61 -25.99 -1.96
CA ARG A 405 -12.06 -26.78 -3.12
C ARG A 405 -11.74 -28.25 -2.87
N THR A 406 -12.48 -28.88 -1.96
CA THR A 406 -12.26 -30.27 -1.53
C THR A 406 -12.26 -31.26 -2.69
N ASP A 407 -12.87 -30.90 -3.82
CA ASP A 407 -12.87 -31.73 -5.01
C ASP A 407 -11.50 -31.94 -5.66
N HIS A 408 -10.56 -31.01 -5.42
CA HIS A 408 -9.17 -31.11 -5.88
C HIS A 408 -8.25 -31.78 -4.86
N ILE A 409 -8.78 -32.28 -3.73
CA ILE A 409 -8.01 -33.06 -2.75
C ILE A 409 -8.27 -34.56 -3.00
N PRO A 410 -7.22 -35.39 -3.13
CA PRO A 410 -7.40 -36.84 -3.22
C PRO A 410 -8.14 -37.40 -2.01
N LEU A 411 -9.15 -38.24 -2.24
CA LEU A 411 -9.96 -38.86 -1.18
C LEU A 411 -9.14 -39.77 -0.24
N SER A 412 -7.97 -40.24 -0.69
CA SER A 412 -7.03 -41.02 0.11
C SER A 412 -6.18 -40.18 1.07
N ASN A 413 -6.25 -38.84 0.97
CA ASN A 413 -5.42 -37.97 1.79
C ASN A 413 -5.85 -38.01 3.26
N GLU A 414 -4.91 -38.34 4.15
CA GLU A 414 -5.17 -38.50 5.59
C GLU A 414 -5.76 -37.24 6.25
N SER A 415 -5.35 -36.05 5.82
CA SER A 415 -5.83 -34.81 6.45
C SER A 415 -7.30 -34.56 6.13
N LEU A 416 -7.74 -34.89 4.91
CA LEU A 416 -9.14 -34.81 4.50
C LEU A 416 -9.98 -35.85 5.25
N VAL A 417 -9.49 -37.08 5.34
CA VAL A 417 -10.15 -38.17 6.09
C VAL A 417 -10.31 -37.79 7.56
N ASN A 418 -9.29 -37.18 8.16
CA ASN A 418 -9.35 -36.72 9.54
C ASN A 418 -10.36 -35.57 9.72
N ALA A 419 -10.37 -34.59 8.81
CA ALA A 419 -11.33 -33.49 8.84
C ALA A 419 -12.79 -33.96 8.70
N VAL A 420 -13.05 -34.98 7.88
CA VAL A 420 -14.36 -35.63 7.77
C VAL A 420 -14.72 -36.39 9.04
N ARG A 421 -13.77 -37.13 9.64
CA ARG A 421 -13.99 -37.87 10.90
C ARG A 421 -14.37 -36.94 12.06
N ARG A 422 -13.75 -35.76 12.13
CA ARG A 422 -14.07 -34.68 13.08
C ARG A 422 -15.37 -33.93 12.72
N GLY A 423 -15.95 -34.24 11.56
CA GLY A 423 -17.14 -33.59 11.02
C GLY A 423 -16.93 -32.13 10.63
N LEU A 424 -15.69 -31.69 10.41
CA LEU A 424 -15.38 -30.33 9.96
C LEU A 424 -15.72 -30.13 8.47
N VAL A 425 -15.55 -31.20 7.68
CA VAL A 425 -15.86 -31.22 6.24
C VAL A 425 -16.96 -32.25 5.99
N SER A 426 -17.97 -31.88 5.21
CA SER A 426 -19.02 -32.80 4.76
C SER A 426 -18.73 -33.29 3.36
N ILE A 427 -18.34 -34.56 3.21
CA ILE A 427 -18.17 -35.23 1.92
C ILE A 427 -19.22 -36.35 1.83
N PRO A 428 -19.92 -36.50 0.70
CA PRO A 428 -20.80 -37.65 0.48
C PRO A 428 -20.04 -38.97 0.69
N PRO A 429 -20.66 -39.99 1.29
CA PRO A 429 -20.03 -41.29 1.48
C PRO A 429 -19.47 -41.87 0.17
N THR A 430 -18.31 -42.54 0.23
CA THR A 430 -17.58 -43.05 -0.94
C THR A 430 -18.40 -43.97 -1.84
N HIS A 431 -19.40 -44.68 -1.30
CA HIS A 431 -20.32 -45.54 -2.06
C HIS A 431 -21.37 -44.77 -2.88
N MET A 432 -21.57 -43.47 -2.60
CA MET A 432 -22.35 -42.56 -3.45
C MET A 432 -21.49 -41.88 -4.52
N ILE A 433 -20.16 -42.04 -4.45
CA ILE A 433 -19.20 -41.56 -5.45
C ILE A 433 -18.98 -42.71 -6.44
N THR A 434 -20.01 -42.99 -7.24
CA THR A 434 -20.09 -44.18 -8.12
C THR A 434 -19.33 -44.05 -9.44
N GLU A 435 -18.78 -42.87 -9.73
CA GLU A 435 -17.98 -42.62 -10.93
C GLU A 435 -16.56 -42.31 -10.47
N GLU A 436 -15.56 -43.03 -11.01
CA GLU A 436 -14.18 -42.59 -10.96
C GLU A 436 -14.17 -41.10 -11.30
N LYS A 437 -13.79 -40.23 -10.34
CA LYS A 437 -13.83 -38.78 -10.55
C LYS A 437 -13.16 -38.48 -11.88
N VAL A 438 -13.98 -38.12 -12.87
CA VAL A 438 -13.52 -37.55 -14.14
C VAL A 438 -12.52 -36.49 -13.74
N ASN A 439 -11.29 -36.64 -14.24
CA ASN A 439 -10.13 -35.81 -13.90
C ASN A 439 -10.53 -34.41 -13.38
N PRO A 440 -10.32 -34.12 -12.07
CA PRO A 440 -10.84 -32.92 -11.42
C PRO A 440 -10.20 -31.62 -11.96
N TRP A 441 -9.11 -31.75 -12.73
CA TRP A 441 -8.35 -30.64 -13.30
C TRP A 441 -8.90 -30.14 -14.64
N VAL A 442 -9.83 -30.89 -15.27
CA VAL A 442 -10.31 -30.59 -16.63
C VAL A 442 -11.83 -30.49 -16.63
N ASN A 443 -12.35 -29.36 -17.09
CA ASN A 443 -13.78 -29.19 -17.31
C ASN A 443 -14.28 -30.24 -18.30
N ASN A 444 -15.17 -31.11 -17.84
CA ASN A 444 -15.89 -32.03 -18.70
C ASN A 444 -17.37 -31.61 -18.75
N LEU A 445 -17.94 -31.54 -19.95
CA LEU A 445 -19.34 -31.15 -20.16
C LEU A 445 -20.34 -32.08 -19.42
N GLN A 446 -19.88 -33.27 -18.99
CA GLN A 446 -20.66 -34.20 -18.16
C GLN A 446 -20.64 -33.89 -16.65
N CYS A 447 -19.86 -32.91 -16.18
CA CYS A 447 -19.77 -32.55 -14.76
C CYS A 447 -20.44 -31.19 -14.49
N PRO A 448 -21.74 -31.16 -14.16
CA PRO A 448 -22.48 -29.90 -13.96
C PRO A 448 -21.97 -29.04 -12.78
N ASN A 449 -21.25 -29.64 -11.83
CA ASN A 449 -20.69 -28.95 -10.65
C ASN A 449 -19.17 -28.76 -10.72
N TYR A 450 -18.61 -28.56 -11.92
CA TYR A 450 -17.17 -28.35 -12.08
C TYR A 450 -16.69 -27.11 -11.33
N ILE A 451 -15.76 -27.30 -10.38
CA ILE A 451 -15.07 -26.24 -9.68
C ILE A 451 -13.72 -26.02 -10.38
N ARG A 452 -13.39 -24.77 -10.69
CA ARG A 452 -12.12 -24.45 -11.35
C ARG A 452 -10.95 -24.62 -10.35
N PRO A 453 -9.83 -25.28 -10.73
CA PRO A 453 -8.61 -25.27 -9.93
C PRO A 453 -8.05 -23.86 -9.73
N ARG A 454 -7.30 -23.67 -8.64
CA ARG A 454 -6.56 -22.42 -8.41
C ARG A 454 -5.51 -22.23 -9.51
N LEU A 455 -5.15 -20.99 -9.77
CA LEU A 455 -4.02 -20.58 -10.62
C LEU A 455 -2.71 -20.77 -9.87
N TYR A 456 -2.47 -22.00 -9.45
CA TYR A 456 -1.29 -22.46 -8.75
C TYR A 456 -0.44 -23.28 -9.73
N THR A 457 0.84 -22.93 -9.88
CA THR A 457 1.71 -23.48 -10.93
C THR A 457 1.72 -25.02 -10.97
N PRO A 458 1.82 -25.75 -9.85
CA PRO A 458 1.74 -27.21 -9.85
C PRO A 458 0.42 -27.76 -10.41
N TYR A 459 -0.72 -27.13 -10.11
CA TYR A 459 -2.02 -27.55 -10.67
C TYR A 459 -2.10 -27.31 -12.17
N TYR A 460 -1.52 -26.21 -12.65
CA TYR A 460 -1.44 -25.94 -14.07
C TYR A 460 -0.64 -27.03 -14.81
N GLU A 461 0.53 -27.42 -14.30
CA GLU A 461 1.35 -28.46 -14.93
C GLU A 461 0.66 -29.84 -14.87
N GLU A 462 -0.05 -30.16 -13.79
CA GLU A 462 -0.84 -31.39 -13.69
C GLU A 462 -2.01 -31.41 -14.69
N ALA A 463 -2.79 -30.33 -14.77
CA ALA A 463 -3.88 -30.18 -15.72
C ALA A 463 -3.40 -30.31 -17.17
N LYS A 464 -2.27 -29.65 -17.49
CA LYS A 464 -1.62 -29.71 -18.81
C LYS A 464 -1.12 -31.11 -19.14
N SER A 465 -0.53 -31.82 -18.18
CA SER A 465 -0.12 -33.22 -18.34
C SER A 465 -1.31 -34.11 -18.64
N ALA A 466 -2.40 -33.96 -17.90
CA ALA A 466 -3.59 -34.78 -18.08
C ALA A 466 -4.32 -34.51 -19.42
N LEU A 467 -4.34 -33.25 -19.87
CA LEU A 467 -4.85 -32.90 -21.20
C LEU A 467 -4.02 -33.52 -22.33
N ARG A 468 -2.68 -33.54 -22.20
CA ARG A 468 -1.78 -34.20 -23.16
C ARG A 468 -2.03 -35.70 -23.22
N SER A 469 -2.20 -36.36 -22.07
CA SER A 469 -2.53 -37.78 -22.00
C SER A 469 -3.86 -38.09 -22.71
N ARG A 470 -4.90 -37.27 -22.49
CA ARG A 470 -6.20 -37.42 -23.18
C ARG A 470 -6.09 -37.25 -24.70
N ALA A 471 -5.33 -36.26 -25.15
CA ALA A 471 -5.07 -36.05 -26.57
C ALA A 471 -4.31 -37.22 -27.21
N GLY A 472 -3.33 -37.79 -26.50
CA GLY A 472 -2.60 -38.98 -26.92
C GLY A 472 -3.50 -40.22 -27.03
N GLN A 473 -4.39 -40.43 -26.06
CA GLN A 473 -5.37 -41.53 -26.10
C GLN A 473 -6.37 -41.40 -27.25
N GLN A 474 -6.88 -40.19 -27.52
CA GLN A 474 -7.75 -39.93 -28.67
C GLN A 474 -7.05 -40.15 -30.02
N ALA A 475 -5.76 -39.79 -30.12
CA ALA A 475 -4.97 -40.07 -31.32
C ALA A 475 -4.78 -41.58 -31.51
N GLN A 476 -4.47 -42.33 -30.45
CA GLN A 476 -4.32 -43.78 -30.51
C GLN A 476 -5.64 -44.50 -30.84
N SER A 477 -6.78 -44.07 -30.27
CA SER A 477 -8.10 -44.64 -30.58
C SER A 477 -8.50 -44.38 -32.04
N ASN A 478 -8.17 -43.19 -32.55
CA ASN A 478 -8.39 -42.88 -33.97
C ASN A 478 -7.50 -43.75 -34.87
N SER A 479 -6.23 -43.96 -34.54
CA SER A 479 -5.34 -44.85 -35.30
C SER A 479 -5.76 -46.32 -35.26
N THR A 480 -6.23 -46.84 -34.12
CA THR A 480 -6.75 -48.22 -34.03
C THR A 480 -8.06 -48.41 -34.78
N SER A 481 -8.95 -47.41 -34.77
CA SER A 481 -10.22 -47.46 -35.54
C SER A 481 -9.99 -47.52 -37.06
N VAL A 482 -8.94 -46.84 -37.56
CA VAL A 482 -8.52 -46.88 -38.97
C VAL A 482 -7.92 -48.24 -39.33
N LEU A 483 -7.11 -48.83 -38.44
CA LEU A 483 -6.52 -50.17 -38.65
C LEU A 483 -7.54 -51.31 -38.57
N THR A 484 -8.63 -51.17 -37.81
CA THR A 484 -9.72 -52.16 -37.81
C THR A 484 -10.59 -52.11 -39.06
N ARG A 485 -10.70 -50.94 -39.72
CA ARG A 485 -11.46 -50.79 -40.98
C ARG A 485 -10.73 -51.34 -42.21
N THR A 486 -9.41 -51.49 -42.16
CA THR A 486 -8.61 -52.00 -43.29
C THR A 486 -8.46 -53.53 -43.31
N ARG A 487 -8.94 -54.25 -42.29
CA ARG A 487 -8.81 -55.72 -42.17
C ARG A 487 -10.03 -56.53 -42.61
N SER A 488 -11.13 -55.91 -43.05
CA SER A 488 -12.37 -56.64 -43.40
C SER A 488 -12.69 -56.74 -44.90
N SER A 489 -11.73 -56.47 -45.80
CA SER A 489 -11.94 -56.65 -47.25
C SER A 489 -11.17 -57.87 -47.78
N HIS A 490 -11.70 -59.07 -47.54
CA HIS A 490 -11.40 -60.21 -48.40
C HIS A 490 -12.32 -60.16 -49.63
N PRO A 491 -11.80 -60.31 -50.86
CA PRO A 491 -12.62 -60.34 -52.06
C PRO A 491 -13.29 -61.72 -52.17
N PRO A 492 -14.59 -61.81 -52.50
CA PRO A 492 -15.22 -63.09 -52.82
C PRO A 492 -14.75 -63.57 -54.20
N THR A 493 -14.35 -64.83 -54.26
CA THR A 493 -14.14 -65.64 -55.48
C THR A 493 -15.44 -66.00 -56.16
#